data_AF-A0A8J4M4E6-F1
#
_entry.id   AF-A0A8J4M4E6-F1
#
_cell.length_a   1.000
_cell.length_b   1.000
_cell.length_c   1.000
_cell.angle_alpha   90.00
_cell.angle_beta   90.00
_cell.angle_gamma   90.00
#
_symmetry.space_group_name_H-M   'P 1'
#
loop_
_entity.id
_entity.type
_entity.pdbx_description
1 polymer ?
#
loop_
_entity_poly.entity_id
_entity_poly.type
_entity_poly.pdbx_seq_one_letter_code
_entity_poly.pdbx_strand_id
1 'polypeptide(L)'
;MDNIKALAEAEVTAYVPVATPRDKTPDPYTPQPSAAPAIAAWRERRETHQAKTISRERAATAECANAQARNRGLRQFVVRGLDKMGTVALWHALTHNPQHGLLLAPRGAA
;
A
#
# COMPACT_ATOMS: atom_id res chain seq x y z
N MET A 1 -3.59 -9.56 -14.08
CA MET A 1 -5.02 -9.15 -13.97
C MET A 1 -5.81 -10.15 -13.14
N ASP A 2 -5.39 -11.41 -13.11
CA ASP A 2 -6.04 -12.48 -12.34
C ASP A 2 -6.10 -12.18 -10.84
N ASN A 3 -5.10 -11.47 -10.30
CA ASN A 3 -5.12 -11.03 -8.90
C ASN A 3 -6.32 -10.11 -8.57
N ILE A 4 -6.76 -9.24 -9.48
CA ILE A 4 -7.92 -8.37 -9.21
C ILE A 4 -9.21 -9.19 -9.16
N LYS A 5 -9.33 -10.22 -10.01
CA LYS A 5 -10.46 -11.15 -9.98
C LYS A 5 -10.48 -11.96 -8.69
N ALA A 6 -9.35 -12.58 -8.34
CA ALA A 6 -9.22 -13.37 -7.12
C ALA A 6 -9.52 -12.54 -5.85
N LEU A 7 -9.11 -11.26 -5.82
CA LEU A 7 -9.46 -10.36 -4.73
C LEU A 7 -10.96 -10.09 -4.68
N ALA A 8 -11.61 -9.86 -5.82
CA ALA A 8 -13.06 -9.64 -5.87
C ALA A 8 -13.86 -10.89 -5.45
N GLU A 9 -13.41 -12.09 -5.85
CA GLU A 9 -13.99 -13.38 -5.43
C GLU A 9 -13.83 -13.61 -3.91
N ALA A 10 -12.74 -13.11 -3.32
CA ALA A 10 -12.51 -13.10 -1.88
C ALA A 10 -13.19 -11.91 -1.16
N GLU A 11 -14.07 -11.18 -1.83
CA GLU A 11 -14.77 -9.99 -1.32
C GLU A 11 -13.84 -8.84 -0.87
N VAL A 12 -12.60 -8.83 -1.37
CA VAL A 12 -11.61 -7.79 -1.09
C VAL A 12 -11.68 -6.70 -2.17
N THR A 13 -12.03 -5.49 -1.75
CA THR A 13 -12.03 -4.33 -2.65
C THR A 13 -10.61 -3.80 -2.87
N ALA A 14 -10.10 -3.92 -4.09
CA ALA A 14 -8.76 -3.48 -4.44
C ALA A 14 -8.66 -1.97 -4.74
N TYR A 15 -7.80 -1.25 -4.01
CA TYR A 15 -7.39 0.13 -4.30
C TYR A 15 -5.93 0.20 -4.76
N VAL A 16 -5.62 -0.59 -5.80
CA VAL A 16 -4.27 -0.69 -6.38
C VAL A 16 -4.17 0.20 -7.63
N PRO A 17 -3.03 0.87 -7.90
CA PRO A 17 -2.84 1.64 -9.11
C PRO A 17 -3.11 0.84 -10.38
N VAL A 18 -3.71 1.49 -11.38
CA VAL A 18 -3.83 0.92 -12.72
C VAL A 18 -2.46 1.04 -13.39
N ALA A 19 -1.92 -0.07 -13.89
CA ALA A 19 -0.63 -0.08 -14.56
C ALA A 19 -0.68 0.85 -15.78
N THR A 20 0.31 1.72 -15.92
CA THR A 20 0.45 2.59 -17.08
C THR A 20 0.73 1.73 -18.31
N PRO A 21 -0.16 1.73 -19.33
CA PRO A 21 0.07 0.97 -20.54
C PRO A 21 1.30 1.51 -21.29
N ARG A 22 1.97 0.63 -22.04
CA ARG A 22 3.14 0.99 -22.85
C ARG A 22 2.77 2.06 -23.90
N ASP A 23 1.60 1.90 -24.51
CA ASP A 23 0.99 2.87 -25.40
C ASP A 23 -0.01 3.73 -24.60
N LYS A 24 0.19 5.05 -24.60
CA LYS A 24 -0.62 6.00 -23.81
C LYS A 24 -1.94 6.41 -24.48
N THR A 25 -2.20 5.91 -25.68
CA THR A 25 -3.35 6.31 -26.51
C THR A 25 -4.69 5.87 -25.90
N PRO A 26 -4.85 4.64 -25.39
CA PRO A 26 -6.04 4.27 -24.66
C PRO A 26 -5.97 4.84 -23.24
N ASP A 27 -7.06 5.46 -22.79
CA ASP A 27 -7.21 5.82 -21.39
C ASP A 27 -7.15 4.53 -20.52
N PRO A 28 -6.24 4.44 -19.54
CA PRO A 28 -6.12 3.27 -18.68
C PRO A 28 -7.34 3.05 -17.76
N TYR A 29 -8.14 4.06 -17.48
CA TYR A 29 -9.31 3.90 -16.59
C TYR A 29 -10.56 3.43 -17.32
N THR A 30 -10.62 3.62 -18.63
CA THR A 30 -11.71 3.11 -19.46
C THR A 30 -11.74 1.56 -19.45
N PRO A 31 -12.87 0.93 -19.09
CA PRO A 31 -13.03 -0.52 -19.20
C PRO A 31 -12.89 -1.00 -20.64
N GLN A 32 -12.17 -2.11 -20.84
CA GLN A 32 -12.15 -2.75 -22.15
C GLN A 32 -13.44 -3.57 -22.34
N PRO A 33 -14.02 -3.61 -23.55
CA PRO A 33 -15.28 -4.34 -23.80
C PRO A 33 -15.23 -5.83 -23.44
N SER A 34 -14.06 -6.46 -23.56
CA SER A 34 -13.83 -7.86 -23.23
C SER A 34 -13.33 -8.09 -21.79
N ALA A 35 -13.23 -7.03 -20.98
CA ALA A 35 -12.77 -7.16 -19.60
C ALA A 35 -13.80 -7.87 -18.73
N ALA A 36 -13.33 -8.72 -17.83
CA ALA A 36 -14.20 -9.31 -16.82
C ALA A 36 -14.84 -8.21 -15.94
N PRO A 37 -16.07 -8.41 -15.43
CA PRO A 37 -16.79 -7.39 -14.65
C PRO A 37 -15.98 -6.82 -13.48
N ALA A 38 -15.27 -7.67 -12.74
CA ALA A 38 -14.42 -7.25 -11.62
C ALA A 38 -13.30 -6.28 -12.04
N ILE A 39 -12.73 -6.45 -13.23
CA ILE A 39 -11.66 -5.59 -13.75
C ILE A 39 -12.25 -4.25 -14.21
N ALA A 40 -13.40 -4.27 -14.89
CA ALA A 40 -14.10 -3.06 -15.32
C ALA A 40 -14.46 -2.18 -14.10
N ALA A 41 -15.12 -2.78 -13.10
CA ALA A 41 -15.51 -2.09 -11.87
C ALA A 41 -14.31 -1.57 -11.07
N TRP A 42 -13.18 -2.28 -11.09
CA TRP A 42 -11.95 -1.80 -10.47
C TRP A 42 -11.38 -0.57 -11.20
N ARG A 43 -11.34 -0.57 -12.54
CA ARG A 43 -10.80 0.56 -13.32
C ARG A 43 -11.63 1.83 -13.13
N GLU A 44 -12.95 1.74 -13.23
CA GLU A 44 -13.87 2.85 -12.97
C GLU A 44 -13.66 3.41 -11.55
N ARG A 45 -13.61 2.53 -10.56
CA ARG A 45 -13.38 2.94 -9.16
C ARG A 45 -12.06 3.68 -8.98
N ARG A 46 -10.99 3.26 -9.68
CA ARG A 46 -9.67 3.89 -9.55
C ARG A 46 -9.59 5.31 -10.10
N GLU A 47 -10.49 5.71 -10.99
CA GLU A 47 -10.56 7.08 -11.50
C GLU A 47 -11.16 8.08 -10.50
N THR A 48 -11.99 7.57 -9.58
CA THR A 48 -12.77 8.37 -8.63
C THR A 48 -11.92 9.24 -7.70
N HIS A 49 -12.46 10.39 -7.29
CA HIS A 49 -11.83 11.27 -6.30
C HIS A 49 -11.62 10.57 -4.94
N GLN A 50 -12.54 9.68 -4.56
CA GLN A 50 -12.42 8.87 -3.34
C GLN A 50 -11.19 7.96 -3.42
N ALA A 51 -10.99 7.24 -4.52
CA ALA A 51 -9.81 6.37 -4.69
C ALA A 51 -8.50 7.15 -4.68
N LYS A 52 -8.49 8.35 -5.26
CA LYS A 52 -7.34 9.27 -5.22
C LYS A 52 -7.05 9.75 -3.79
N THR A 53 -8.10 10.04 -3.01
CA THR A 53 -7.98 10.43 -1.59
C THR A 53 -7.42 9.30 -0.73
N ILE A 54 -7.94 8.09 -0.87
CA ILE A 54 -7.40 6.89 -0.19
C ILE A 54 -5.92 6.68 -0.53
N SER A 55 -5.53 6.90 -1.80
CA SER A 55 -4.13 6.79 -2.22
C SER A 55 -3.24 7.81 -1.50
N ARG A 56 -3.71 9.06 -1.37
CA ARG A 56 -2.98 10.12 -0.65
C ARG A 56 -2.83 9.82 0.84
N GLU A 57 -3.89 9.34 1.47
CA GLU A 57 -3.88 8.96 2.90
C GLU A 57 -2.90 7.80 3.15
N ARG A 58 -2.87 6.80 2.25
CA ARG A 58 -1.92 5.69 2.32
C ARG A 58 -0.47 6.15 2.17
N ALA A 59 -0.20 7.08 1.25
CA ALA A 59 1.12 7.67 1.09
C ALA A 59 1.60 8.37 2.37
N ALA A 60 0.69 9.12 3.03
CA ALA A 60 0.99 9.83 4.26
C ALA A 60 1.20 8.90 5.47
N THR A 61 0.56 7.73 5.51
CA THR A 61 0.51 6.88 6.71
C THR A 61 1.36 5.61 6.63
N ALA A 62 1.41 4.94 5.47
CA ALA A 62 1.96 3.59 5.35
C ALA A 62 3.16 3.49 4.41
N GLU A 63 3.22 4.31 3.36
CA GLU A 63 4.27 4.17 2.34
C GLU A 63 5.67 4.53 2.89
N CYS A 64 5.78 5.59 3.68
CA CYS A 64 7.04 5.95 4.33
C CYS A 64 7.51 4.84 5.29
N ALA A 65 6.59 4.28 6.09
CA ALA A 65 6.86 3.15 6.98
C ALA A 65 7.40 1.92 6.24
N ASN A 66 6.70 1.54 5.18
CA ASN A 66 7.09 0.40 4.34
C ASN A 66 8.41 0.64 3.63
N ALA A 67 8.65 1.86 3.12
CA ALA A 67 9.92 2.23 2.51
C ALA A 67 11.08 2.15 3.50
N GLN A 68 10.90 2.68 4.72
CA GLN A 68 11.90 2.57 5.79
C GLN A 68 12.18 1.12 6.19
N ALA A 69 11.13 0.29 6.33
CA ALA A 69 11.30 -1.13 6.62
C ALA A 69 12.13 -1.84 5.54
N ARG A 70 11.84 -1.58 4.25
CA ARG A 70 12.61 -2.13 3.12
C ARG A 70 14.04 -1.61 3.08
N ASN A 71 14.26 -0.33 3.36
CA ASN A 71 15.59 0.28 3.40
C ASN A 71 16.42 -0.26 4.58
N ARG A 72 15.77 -0.70 5.65
CA ARG A 72 16.39 -1.38 6.80
C ARG A 72 16.49 -2.90 6.63
N GLY A 73 16.30 -3.42 5.41
CA GLY A 73 16.54 -4.82 5.07
C GLY A 73 15.33 -5.76 5.14
N LEU A 74 14.14 -5.29 5.52
CA LEU A 74 12.92 -6.12 5.51
C LEU A 74 12.37 -6.28 4.09
N ARG A 75 13.07 -7.06 3.27
CA ARG A 75 12.63 -7.45 1.92
C ARG A 75 11.95 -8.81 1.90
N GLN A 76 12.43 -9.73 2.74
CA GLN A 76 11.94 -11.10 2.88
C GLN A 76 12.10 -11.54 4.33
N PHE A 77 11.20 -12.39 4.83
CA PHE A 77 11.36 -13.02 6.13
C PHE A 77 12.30 -14.22 6.01
N VAL A 78 13.37 -14.23 6.80
CA VAL A 78 14.32 -15.37 6.89
C VAL A 78 13.92 -16.41 7.94
N VAL A 79 12.79 -16.16 8.63
CA VAL A 79 12.22 -17.03 9.66
C VAL A 79 10.95 -17.70 9.14
N ARG A 80 10.64 -18.90 9.67
CA ARG A 80 9.41 -19.63 9.37
C ARG A 80 8.44 -19.59 10.55
N GLY A 81 7.14 -19.50 10.27
CA GLY A 81 6.06 -19.44 11.25
C GLY A 81 5.59 -18.01 11.54
N LEU A 82 4.27 -17.85 11.69
CA LEU A 82 3.62 -16.54 11.84
C LEU A 82 4.10 -15.80 13.11
N ASP A 83 4.31 -16.49 14.22
CA ASP A 83 4.76 -15.87 15.48
C ASP A 83 6.13 -15.19 15.34
N LYS A 84 7.08 -15.88 14.69
CA LYS A 84 8.43 -15.36 14.45
C LYS A 84 8.40 -14.22 13.44
N MET A 85 7.62 -14.35 12.37
CA MET A 85 7.42 -13.28 11.40
C MET A 85 6.80 -12.04 12.07
N GLY A 86 5.80 -12.24 12.92
CA GLY A 86 5.15 -11.20 13.71
C GLY A 86 6.13 -10.47 14.63
N THR A 87 7.01 -11.22 15.30
CA THR A 87 8.07 -10.64 16.14
C THR A 87 9.01 -9.74 15.33
N VAL A 88 9.49 -10.20 14.17
CA VAL A 88 10.34 -9.38 13.28
C VAL A 88 9.60 -8.15 12.78
N ALA A 89 8.34 -8.28 12.38
CA ALA A 89 7.50 -7.15 11.97
C ALA A 89 7.32 -6.14 13.11
N LEU A 90 7.10 -6.61 14.33
CA LEU A 90 6.98 -5.77 15.52
C LEU A 90 8.26 -5.00 15.81
N TRP A 91 9.44 -5.61 15.66
CA TRP A 91 10.72 -4.89 15.76
C TRP A 91 10.84 -3.76 14.74
N HIS A 92 10.43 -4.00 13.50
CA HIS A 92 10.40 -2.93 12.48
C HIS A 92 9.38 -1.84 12.83
N ALA A 93 8.21 -2.19 13.37
CA ALA A 93 7.21 -1.22 13.79
C ALA A 93 7.72 -0.35 14.97
N LEU A 94 8.32 -0.96 15.99
CA LEU A 94 8.88 -0.27 17.15
C LEU A 94 10.01 0.68 16.74
N THR A 95 10.90 0.24 15.86
CA THR A 95 11.99 1.08 15.34
C THR A 95 11.53 2.13 14.32
N HIS A 96 10.34 1.96 13.74
CA HIS A 96 9.77 2.94 12.81
C HIS A 96 9.08 4.10 13.54
N ASN A 97 8.68 3.94 14.81
CA ASN A 97 8.00 5.00 15.56
C ASN A 97 8.81 6.31 15.56
N PRO A 98 8.34 7.38 14.89
CA PRO A 98 9.08 8.64 14.82
C PRO A 98 9.02 9.47 16.12
N GLN A 99 8.33 9.02 17.17
CA GLN A 99 7.94 9.89 18.29
C GLN A 99 8.83 9.89 19.55
N HIS A 100 10.00 9.25 19.56
CA HIS A 100 10.89 9.32 20.75
C HIS A 100 12.17 10.14 20.59
N GLY A 101 12.39 10.80 19.45
CA GLY A 101 13.53 11.72 19.27
C GLY A 101 13.22 13.18 19.63
N LEU A 102 11.98 13.63 19.39
CA LEU A 102 11.63 15.06 19.48
C LEU A 102 10.87 15.45 20.76
N LEU A 103 10.23 14.49 21.46
CA LEU A 103 9.49 14.77 22.70
C LEU A 103 10.33 14.60 23.98
N LEU A 104 11.62 14.28 23.85
CA LEU A 104 12.57 14.19 24.98
C LEU A 104 13.58 15.34 25.00
N ALA A 105 13.45 16.34 24.13
CA ALA A 105 14.11 17.61 24.38
C ALA A 105 13.46 18.21 25.65
N PRO A 106 14.22 18.44 26.74
CA PRO A 106 13.65 19.09 27.90
C PRO A 106 13.07 20.44 27.45
N ARG A 107 11.76 20.61 27.62
CA ARG A 107 11.16 21.94 27.63
C ARG A 107 11.70 22.64 28.88
N GLY A 108 12.80 23.36 28.71
CA GLY A 108 13.34 24.27 29.72
C GLY A 108 14.83 24.13 29.94
N ALA A 109 15.58 25.09 29.43
CA ALA A 109 16.71 25.69 30.16
C ALA A 109 16.93 27.11 29.62
N ALA A 110 16.50 28.09 30.42
CA ALA A 110 16.81 29.53 30.46
C ALA A 110 16.69 30.37 29.17
#